data_AF-A0A0B8QAJ5-F1
#
_entry.id   AF-A0A0B8QAJ5-F1
#
_cell.length_a   1.000
_cell.length_b   1.000
_cell.length_c   1.000
_cell.angle_alpha   90.00
_cell.angle_beta   90.00
_cell.angle_gamma   90.00
#
_symmetry.space_group_name_H-M   'P 1'
#
loop_
_entity.id
_entity.type
_entity.pdbx_description
1 polymer ?
#
loop_
_entity_poly.entity_id
_entity_poly.type
_entity_poly.pdbx_seq_one_letter_code
_entity_poly.pdbx_strand_id
1 'polypeptide(L)'
;MRSEITKLQRQLGCTMIYVTHDQVEAMTMADKIVVLDGGYVSQVGKPLELYHYPKNRFVAGFIGSPKMNFISVHIKEATAEHVRVELENGVAFNIPVDGTTVNVGDRMSLGIRPEHLLMSDATEATIEGEVMIVEKLGQETQVYLNLEGADADVIFRQPDTLEVEPGDHYAIGIDPKRCHLFHDDGRACRRLHQEIGAEIPEA
;
A
#
# COMPACT_ATOMS: atom_id res chain seq x y z
N MET A 1 16.99 -18.50 11.73
CA MET A 1 16.71 -19.66 10.85
C MET A 1 16.72 -19.26 9.37
N ARG A 2 16.02 -18.19 8.99
CA ARG A 2 15.96 -17.66 7.61
C ARG A 2 17.29 -17.58 6.85
N SER A 3 18.29 -16.94 7.46
CA SER A 3 19.62 -16.76 6.86
C SER A 3 20.31 -18.08 6.49
N GLU A 4 20.07 -19.13 7.27
CA GLU A 4 20.69 -20.44 7.06
C GLU A 4 20.04 -21.17 5.88
N ILE A 5 18.72 -21.05 5.71
CA ILE A 5 18.01 -21.62 4.57
C ILE A 5 18.45 -20.92 3.27
N THR A 6 18.54 -19.58 3.27
CA THR A 6 19.01 -18.83 2.09
C THR A 6 20.46 -19.16 1.75
N LYS A 7 21.35 -19.31 2.75
CA LYS A 7 22.74 -19.74 2.52
C LYS A 7 22.80 -21.14 1.92
N LEU A 8 22.03 -22.08 2.47
CA LEU A 8 22.00 -23.47 1.99
C LEU A 8 21.49 -23.55 0.55
N GLN A 9 20.41 -22.85 0.22
CA GLN A 9 19.90 -22.80 -1.15
C GLN A 9 20.96 -22.26 -2.14
N ARG A 10 21.66 -21.20 -1.76
CA ARG A 10 22.75 -20.64 -2.58
C ARG A 10 23.94 -21.59 -2.71
N GLN A 11 24.27 -22.33 -1.66
CA GLN A 11 25.36 -23.32 -1.69
C GLN A 11 25.02 -24.53 -2.55
N LEU A 12 23.78 -25.01 -2.50
CA LEU A 12 23.34 -26.19 -3.24
C LEU A 12 22.98 -25.89 -4.69
N GLY A 13 22.65 -24.64 -5.02
CA GLY A 13 22.24 -24.23 -6.37
C GLY A 13 20.97 -24.93 -6.87
N CYS A 14 20.16 -25.47 -5.96
CA CYS A 14 18.96 -26.23 -6.29
C CYS A 14 17.72 -25.33 -6.40
N THR A 15 16.71 -25.82 -7.13
CA THR A 15 15.39 -25.18 -7.13
C THR A 15 14.68 -25.49 -5.82
N MET A 16 14.23 -24.45 -5.12
CA MET A 16 13.50 -24.58 -3.86
C MET A 16 12.14 -23.90 -3.98
N ILE A 17 11.08 -24.63 -3.64
CA ILE A 17 9.74 -24.07 -3.47
C ILE A 17 9.49 -23.96 -1.97
N TYR A 18 9.24 -22.75 -1.51
CA TYR A 18 9.00 -22.44 -0.11
C TYR A 18 7.61 -21.82 0.05
N VAL A 19 6.82 -22.36 0.97
CA VAL A 19 5.45 -21.90 1.25
C VAL A 19 5.41 -21.35 2.66
N THR A 20 4.96 -20.12 2.82
CA THR A 20 4.86 -19.45 4.11
C THR A 20 3.65 -18.53 4.17
N HIS A 21 3.23 -18.22 5.40
CA HIS A 21 2.25 -17.17 5.70
C HIS A 21 2.92 -15.88 6.19
N ASP A 22 4.23 -15.92 6.45
CA ASP A 22 5.01 -14.78 6.92
C ASP A 22 5.51 -13.95 5.73
N GLN A 23 5.02 -12.70 5.66
CA GLN A 23 5.41 -11.73 4.65
C GLN A 23 6.92 -11.43 4.70
N VAL A 24 7.50 -11.37 5.89
CA VAL A 24 8.92 -11.07 6.09
C VAL A 24 9.80 -12.21 5.58
N GLU A 25 9.35 -13.46 5.66
CA GLU A 25 10.03 -14.59 5.04
C GLU A 25 9.95 -14.51 3.51
N ALA A 26 8.75 -14.30 2.96
CA ALA A 26 8.54 -14.20 1.52
C ALA A 26 9.39 -13.07 0.90
N MET A 27 9.43 -11.90 1.53
CA MET A 27 10.10 -10.71 1.00
C MET A 27 11.63 -10.80 1.01
N THR A 28 12.22 -11.64 1.86
CA THR A 28 13.68 -11.66 2.08
C THR A 28 14.35 -12.93 1.57
N MET A 29 13.59 -14.02 1.35
CA MET A 29 14.14 -15.29 0.87
C MET A 29 13.92 -15.50 -0.63
N ALA A 30 12.85 -14.95 -1.20
CA ALA A 30 12.40 -15.34 -2.53
C ALA A 30 13.08 -14.51 -3.63
N ASP A 31 13.57 -15.21 -4.65
CA ASP A 31 13.91 -14.58 -5.94
C ASP A 31 12.63 -14.18 -6.71
N LYS A 32 11.54 -14.94 -6.49
CA LYS A 32 10.22 -14.77 -7.11
C LYS A 32 9.14 -15.22 -6.13
N ILE A 33 8.11 -14.39 -5.98
CA ILE A 33 6.92 -14.67 -5.18
C ILE A 33 5.76 -15.02 -6.11
N VAL A 34 4.98 -16.04 -5.73
CA VAL A 34 3.71 -16.41 -6.36
C VAL A 34 2.61 -16.23 -5.32
N VAL A 35 1.70 -15.30 -5.56
CA VAL A 35 0.54 -15.06 -4.70
C VAL A 35 -0.66 -15.82 -5.24
N LEU A 36 -1.29 -16.62 -4.38
CA LEU A 36 -2.49 -17.40 -4.69
C LEU A 36 -3.72 -16.77 -4.03
N ASP A 37 -4.83 -16.73 -4.75
CA ASP A 37 -6.14 -16.31 -4.26
C ASP A 37 -7.21 -17.28 -4.78
N GLY A 38 -8.02 -17.85 -3.88
CA GLY A 38 -9.07 -18.80 -4.25
C GLY A 38 -8.59 -20.03 -5.05
N GLY A 39 -7.32 -20.40 -4.93
CA GLY A 39 -6.71 -21.49 -5.72
C GLY A 39 -6.16 -21.06 -7.10
N TYR A 40 -6.27 -19.79 -7.46
CA TYR A 40 -5.74 -19.22 -8.70
C TYR A 40 -4.49 -18.38 -8.43
N VAL A 41 -3.59 -18.32 -9.42
CA VAL A 41 -2.44 -17.42 -9.37
C VAL A 41 -2.92 -15.99 -9.58
N SER A 42 -2.81 -15.15 -8.54
CA SER A 42 -3.18 -13.74 -8.58
C SER A 42 -2.07 -12.89 -9.19
N GLN A 43 -0.82 -13.08 -8.75
CA GLN A 43 0.34 -12.38 -9.28
C GLN A 43 1.63 -13.18 -9.07
N VAL A 44 2.57 -13.01 -10.00
CA VAL A 44 3.94 -13.56 -9.94
C VAL A 44 4.93 -12.45 -10.26
N GLY A 45 6.04 -12.37 -9.53
CA GLY A 45 7.06 -11.35 -9.73
C GLY A 45 8.11 -11.34 -8.62
N LYS A 46 9.05 -10.40 -8.68
CA LYS A 46 10.04 -10.21 -7.60
C LYS A 46 9.38 -9.59 -6.36
N PRO A 47 9.95 -9.76 -5.15
CA PRO A 47 9.40 -9.19 -3.93
C PRO A 47 9.03 -7.70 -4.02
N LEU A 48 9.96 -6.86 -4.46
CA LEU A 48 9.73 -5.42 -4.57
C LEU A 48 8.76 -5.04 -5.69
N GLU A 49 8.68 -5.82 -6.76
CA GLU A 49 7.69 -5.61 -7.83
C GLU A 49 6.27 -5.81 -7.29
N LEU A 50 6.02 -6.87 -6.52
CA LEU A 50 4.70 -7.12 -5.90
C LEU A 50 4.35 -6.06 -4.85
N TYR A 51 5.36 -5.61 -4.09
CA TYR A 51 5.15 -4.62 -3.03
C TYR A 51 4.85 -3.22 -3.61
N HIS A 52 5.57 -2.78 -4.63
CA HIS A 52 5.42 -1.45 -5.23
C HIS A 52 4.33 -1.38 -6.31
N TYR A 53 4.15 -2.45 -7.08
CA TYR A 53 3.25 -2.52 -8.23
C TYR A 53 2.30 -3.75 -8.16
N PRO A 54 1.42 -3.82 -7.14
CA PRO A 54 0.38 -4.84 -7.09
C PRO A 54 -0.61 -4.66 -8.24
N LYS A 55 -1.00 -5.76 -8.90
CA LYS A 55 -1.93 -5.74 -10.05
C LYS A 55 -3.41 -5.65 -9.64
N ASN A 56 -3.70 -5.92 -8.38
CA ASN A 56 -5.05 -5.87 -7.85
C ASN A 56 -5.06 -5.56 -6.35
N ARG A 57 -6.25 -5.20 -5.83
CA ARG A 57 -6.48 -4.84 -4.42
C ARG A 57 -6.14 -5.98 -3.46
N PHE A 58 -6.34 -7.23 -3.84
CA PHE A 58 -6.00 -8.40 -3.02
C PHE A 58 -4.48 -8.47 -2.78
N VAL A 59 -3.66 -8.45 -3.83
CA VAL A 59 -2.20 -8.50 -3.70
C VAL A 59 -1.69 -7.28 -2.91
N ALA A 60 -2.28 -6.10 -3.14
CA ALA A 60 -1.92 -4.88 -2.45
C ALA A 60 -2.17 -4.97 -0.92
N GLY A 61 -3.29 -5.57 -0.52
CA GLY A 61 -3.64 -5.80 0.89
C GLY A 61 -2.97 -7.02 1.51
N PHE A 62 -2.48 -7.95 0.69
CA PHE A 62 -1.83 -9.19 1.14
C PHE A 62 -0.33 -9.00 1.37
N ILE A 63 0.36 -8.29 0.47
CA ILE A 63 1.81 -8.05 0.56
C ILE A 63 2.07 -6.79 1.39
N GLY A 64 2.74 -6.96 2.52
CA GLY A 64 3.10 -5.88 3.47
C GLY A 64 2.50 -6.10 4.85
N SER A 65 3.19 -5.64 5.89
CA SER A 65 2.72 -5.67 7.28
C SER A 65 3.07 -4.34 7.98
N PRO A 66 2.06 -3.54 8.37
CA PRO A 66 0.64 -3.82 8.40
C PRO A 66 0.05 -3.77 6.97
N LYS A 67 -1.23 -4.10 6.85
CA LYS A 67 -1.91 -4.10 5.54
C LYS A 67 -1.98 -2.69 4.96
N MET A 68 -2.09 -2.61 3.64
CA MET A 68 -2.35 -1.34 2.95
C MET A 68 -3.70 -0.77 3.41
N ASN A 69 -3.75 0.54 3.63
CA ASN A 69 -4.97 1.28 3.92
C ASN A 69 -5.75 1.49 2.62
N PHE A 70 -7.07 1.35 2.69
CA PHE A 70 -7.97 1.57 1.56
C PHE A 70 -9.01 2.64 1.91
N ILE A 71 -9.09 3.67 1.08
CA ILE A 71 -9.96 4.83 1.28
C ILE A 71 -10.79 5.05 0.00
N SER A 72 -12.09 5.27 0.14
CA SER A 72 -12.96 5.59 -0.99
C SER A 72 -12.66 6.99 -1.53
N VAL A 73 -12.56 7.10 -2.86
CA VAL A 73 -12.34 8.37 -3.55
C VAL A 73 -13.25 8.53 -4.76
N HIS A 74 -13.55 9.78 -5.11
CA HIS A 74 -14.25 10.15 -6.34
C HIS A 74 -13.28 10.69 -7.39
N ILE A 75 -13.44 10.25 -8.64
CA ILE A 75 -12.59 10.71 -9.74
C ILE A 75 -13.12 12.04 -10.29
N LYS A 76 -12.27 13.08 -10.27
CA LYS A 76 -12.57 14.40 -10.85
C LYS A 76 -12.00 14.57 -12.25
N GLU A 77 -10.85 13.96 -12.52
CA GLU A 77 -10.15 14.06 -13.78
C GLU A 77 -9.31 12.80 -13.99
N ALA A 78 -9.24 12.31 -15.24
CA ALA A 78 -8.41 11.17 -15.61
C ALA A 78 -7.66 11.48 -16.89
N THR A 79 -6.33 11.32 -16.85
CA THR A 79 -5.43 11.47 -17.99
C THR A 79 -4.50 10.26 -18.07
N ALA A 80 -3.75 10.11 -19.15
CA ALA A 80 -2.76 9.04 -19.27
C ALA A 80 -1.57 9.19 -18.30
N GLU A 81 -1.36 10.36 -17.70
CA GLU A 81 -0.22 10.65 -16.83
C GLU A 81 -0.58 10.75 -15.34
N HIS A 82 -1.84 11.08 -15.05
CA HIS A 82 -2.33 11.19 -13.68
C HIS A 82 -3.85 11.09 -13.61
N VAL A 83 -4.34 10.78 -12.42
CA VAL A 83 -5.76 10.82 -12.06
C VAL A 83 -5.95 11.76 -10.88
N ARG A 84 -6.87 12.71 -10.99
CA ARG A 84 -7.26 13.61 -9.90
C ARG A 84 -8.38 12.98 -9.10
N VAL A 85 -8.11 12.72 -7.82
CA VAL A 85 -9.06 12.13 -6.88
C VAL A 85 -9.53 13.17 -5.87
N GLU A 86 -10.75 13.00 -5.37
CA GLU A 86 -11.33 13.76 -4.26
C GLU A 86 -11.73 12.77 -3.15
N LEU A 87 -11.29 13.06 -1.93
CA LEU A 87 -11.66 12.34 -0.71
C LEU A 87 -13.01 12.84 -0.16
N GLU A 88 -13.64 12.10 0.75
CA GLU A 88 -14.94 12.50 1.33
C GLU A 88 -14.88 13.84 2.10
N ASN A 89 -13.70 14.21 2.64
CA ASN A 89 -13.46 15.52 3.28
C ASN A 89 -13.28 16.69 2.29
N GLY A 90 -13.39 16.45 0.97
CA GLY A 90 -13.24 17.46 -0.08
C GLY A 90 -11.79 17.77 -0.50
N VAL A 91 -10.79 17.14 0.12
CA VAL A 91 -9.39 17.27 -0.28
C VAL A 91 -9.19 16.57 -1.62
N ALA A 92 -8.56 17.25 -2.58
CA ALA A 92 -8.32 16.72 -3.91
C ALA A 92 -6.87 16.89 -4.37
N PHE A 93 -6.30 15.84 -4.96
CA PHE A 93 -4.91 15.81 -5.41
C PHE A 93 -4.72 14.87 -6.61
N ASN A 94 -3.58 15.02 -7.30
CA ASN A 94 -3.24 14.25 -8.49
C ASN A 94 -2.34 13.06 -8.12
N ILE A 95 -2.74 11.86 -8.51
CA ILE A 95 -1.97 10.62 -8.34
C ILE A 95 -1.33 10.25 -9.69
N PRO A 96 0.00 9.99 -9.76
CA PRO A 96 0.69 9.59 -10.99
C PRO A 96 0.42 8.11 -11.32
N VAL A 97 -0.80 7.82 -11.76
CA VAL A 97 -1.26 6.53 -12.28
C VAL A 97 -1.81 6.70 -13.69
N ASP A 98 -1.75 5.62 -14.47
CA ASP A 98 -2.34 5.53 -15.80
C ASP A 98 -3.88 5.56 -15.69
N GLY A 99 -4.48 6.69 -16.08
CA GLY A 99 -5.92 6.92 -16.03
C GLY A 99 -6.67 6.52 -17.30
N THR A 100 -6.03 5.84 -18.26
CA THR A 100 -6.66 5.49 -19.55
C THR A 100 -7.89 4.59 -19.41
N THR A 101 -7.99 3.81 -18.33
CA THR A 101 -9.13 2.94 -18.02
C THR A 101 -10.13 3.54 -17.02
N VAL A 102 -9.93 4.80 -16.61
CA VAL A 102 -10.68 5.45 -15.53
C VAL A 102 -11.70 6.42 -16.11
N ASN A 103 -12.94 6.40 -15.62
CA ASN A 103 -13.94 7.40 -15.98
C ASN A 103 -14.12 8.44 -14.88
N VAL A 104 -14.33 9.69 -15.30
CA VAL A 104 -14.67 10.78 -14.37
C VAL A 104 -16.03 10.50 -13.73
N GLY A 105 -16.13 10.70 -12.42
CA GLY A 105 -17.32 10.40 -11.62
C GLY A 105 -17.33 9.01 -11.00
N ASP A 106 -16.43 8.11 -11.41
CA ASP A 106 -16.30 6.79 -10.79
C ASP A 106 -15.93 6.93 -9.31
N ARG A 107 -16.45 6.02 -8.48
CA ARG A 107 -15.95 5.78 -7.12
C ARG A 107 -14.91 4.68 -7.19
N MET A 108 -13.72 4.95 -6.69
CA MET A 108 -12.58 4.03 -6.73
C MET A 108 -11.95 3.88 -5.34
N SER A 109 -11.09 2.89 -5.17
CA SER A 109 -10.36 2.68 -3.91
C SER A 109 -8.94 3.21 -4.02
N LEU A 110 -8.59 4.17 -3.18
CA LEU A 110 -7.23 4.65 -3.00
C LEU A 110 -6.50 3.73 -2.02
N GLY A 111 -5.35 3.20 -2.42
CA GLY A 111 -4.46 2.44 -1.56
C GLY A 111 -3.27 3.27 -1.11
N ILE A 112 -2.93 3.23 0.17
CA ILE A 112 -1.66 3.79 0.67
C ILE A 112 -1.14 2.93 1.82
N ARG A 113 0.17 2.66 1.84
CA ARG A 113 0.78 1.85 2.90
C ARG A 113 0.96 2.68 4.17
N PRO A 114 0.84 2.08 5.37
CA PRO A 114 1.04 2.78 6.64
C PRO A 114 2.36 3.54 6.73
N GLU A 115 3.44 2.95 6.22
CA GLU A 115 4.80 3.51 6.18
C GLU A 115 5.02 4.61 5.12
N HIS A 116 4.04 4.85 4.23
CA HIS A 116 4.11 5.91 3.21
C HIS A 116 3.23 7.12 3.54
N LEU A 117 2.43 7.03 4.61
CA LEU A 117 1.76 8.18 5.17
C LEU A 117 2.79 9.11 5.81
N LEU A 118 2.51 10.40 5.78
CA LEU A 118 3.38 11.45 6.26
C LEU A 118 2.76 12.13 7.49
N MET A 119 3.58 12.94 8.16
CA MET A 119 3.05 13.94 9.09
C MET A 119 2.23 14.99 8.32
N SER A 120 1.21 15.56 8.95
CA SER A 120 0.26 16.48 8.30
C SER A 120 0.88 17.78 7.77
N ASP A 121 2.03 18.20 8.30
CA ASP A 121 2.76 19.38 7.86
C ASP A 121 3.65 19.14 6.63
N ALA A 122 3.80 17.89 6.19
CA ALA A 122 4.69 17.52 5.09
C ALA A 122 4.02 17.57 3.70
N THR A 123 2.70 17.74 3.62
CA THR A 123 1.92 17.68 2.38
C THR A 123 0.61 18.44 2.51
N GLU A 124 0.07 18.94 1.40
CA GLU A 124 -1.22 19.62 1.35
C GLU A 124 -2.40 18.63 1.39
N ALA A 125 -2.16 17.36 1.02
CA ALA A 125 -3.18 16.32 1.04
C ALA A 125 -3.25 15.68 2.43
N THR A 126 -4.13 16.18 3.30
CA THR A 126 -4.28 15.69 4.67
C THR A 126 -5.63 15.02 4.91
N ILE A 127 -5.62 14.06 5.83
CA ILE A 127 -6.82 13.40 6.37
C ILE A 127 -6.73 13.43 7.89
N GLU A 128 -7.87 13.63 8.55
CA GLU A 128 -7.98 13.75 10.00
C GLU A 128 -9.05 12.81 10.50
N GLY A 129 -8.74 12.06 11.56
CA GLY A 129 -9.63 11.06 12.14
C GLY A 129 -9.44 10.91 13.63
N GLU A 130 -10.39 10.21 14.26
CA GLU A 130 -10.33 9.88 15.69
C GLU A 130 -9.36 8.72 15.92
N VAL A 131 -8.46 8.87 16.89
CA VAL A 131 -7.50 7.84 17.28
C VAL A 131 -8.22 6.76 18.07
N MET A 132 -8.32 5.56 17.50
CA MET A 132 -8.98 4.43 18.15
C MET A 132 -8.00 3.61 18.98
N ILE A 133 -6.80 3.37 18.44
CA ILE A 133 -5.78 2.49 19.03
C ILE A 133 -4.40 3.09 18.80
N VAL A 134 -3.54 3.00 19.81
CA VAL A 134 -2.12 3.38 19.74
C VAL A 134 -1.28 2.21 20.21
N GLU A 135 -0.50 1.61 19.31
CA GLU A 135 0.43 0.53 19.62
C GLU A 135 1.87 1.07 19.66
N LYS A 136 2.45 1.11 20.87
CA LYS A 136 3.84 1.54 21.09
C LYS A 136 4.76 0.33 21.07
N LEU A 137 5.44 0.09 19.95
CA LEU A 137 6.27 -1.11 19.71
C LEU A 137 7.76 -0.89 20.01
N GLY A 138 8.11 0.24 20.63
CA GLY A 138 9.47 0.62 20.98
C GLY A 138 10.22 1.31 19.84
N GLN A 139 10.40 0.64 18.70
CA GLN A 139 11.08 1.23 17.52
C GLN A 139 10.16 2.05 16.61
N GLU A 140 8.85 1.85 16.75
CA GLU A 140 7.80 2.53 15.99
C GLU A 140 6.53 2.62 16.83
N THR A 141 5.69 3.60 16.49
CA THR A 141 4.31 3.70 16.96
C THR A 141 3.37 3.46 15.77
N GLN A 142 2.38 2.59 15.96
CA GLN A 142 1.27 2.42 15.03
C GLN A 142 0.01 3.06 15.61
N VAL A 143 -0.63 3.91 14.82
CA VAL A 143 -1.84 4.65 15.19
C VAL A 143 -2.97 4.22 14.27
N TYR A 144 -4.10 3.82 14.84
CA TYR A 144 -5.29 3.41 14.10
C TYR A 144 -6.30 4.53 14.16
N LEU A 145 -6.64 5.08 13.00
CA LEU A 145 -7.48 6.26 12.84
C LEU A 145 -8.82 5.86 12.21
N ASN A 146 -9.92 6.21 12.87
CA ASN A 146 -11.23 6.11 12.25
C ASN A 146 -11.44 7.30 11.31
N LEU A 147 -11.70 7.01 10.03
CA LEU A 147 -11.88 8.00 8.98
C LEU A 147 -13.17 7.75 8.21
N GLU A 148 -13.91 8.81 7.94
CA GLU A 148 -15.07 8.73 7.03
C GLU A 148 -14.59 8.34 5.62
N GLY A 149 -15.28 7.37 5.00
CA GLY A 149 -14.95 6.87 3.67
C GLY A 149 -13.84 5.81 3.62
N ALA A 150 -13.19 5.48 4.75
CA ALA A 150 -12.27 4.35 4.81
C ALA A 150 -13.02 3.02 5.03
N ASP A 151 -12.52 1.94 4.43
CA ASP A 151 -13.15 0.61 4.57
C ASP A 151 -12.97 0.02 5.99
N ALA A 152 -11.94 0.48 6.69
CA ALA A 152 -11.54 0.10 8.05
C ALA A 152 -10.69 1.22 8.66
N ASP A 153 -10.29 1.07 9.92
CA ASP A 153 -9.36 2.01 10.55
C ASP A 153 -8.06 2.13 9.74
N VAL A 154 -7.67 3.37 9.45
CA VAL A 154 -6.44 3.67 8.72
C VAL A 154 -5.27 3.60 9.67
N ILE A 155 -4.30 2.76 9.32
CA ILE A 155 -3.10 2.54 10.13
C ILE A 155 -2.02 3.50 9.65
N PHE A 156 -1.55 4.35 10.55
CA PHE A 156 -0.37 5.19 10.37
C PHE A 156 0.81 4.58 11.13
N ARG A 157 1.96 4.44 10.47
CA ARG A 157 3.20 3.96 11.10
C ARG A 157 4.22 5.08 11.11
N GLN A 158 4.69 5.43 12.31
CA GLN A 158 5.75 6.41 12.51
C GLN A 158 6.95 5.77 13.22
N PRO A 159 8.19 6.00 12.76
CA PRO A 159 9.38 5.63 13.51
C PRO A 159 9.44 6.36 14.84
N ASP A 160 9.96 5.68 15.87
CA ASP A 160 10.06 6.19 17.25
C ASP A 160 8.67 6.44 17.90
N THR A 161 8.70 7.02 19.09
CA THR A 161 7.53 7.23 19.93
C THR A 161 6.80 8.50 19.54
N LEU A 162 5.51 8.35 19.23
CA LEU A 162 4.58 9.45 19.08
C LEU A 162 3.78 9.69 20.37
N GLU A 163 3.68 10.95 20.81
CA GLU A 163 2.79 11.37 21.89
C GLU A 163 1.37 11.56 21.36
N VAL A 164 0.59 10.48 21.33
CA VAL A 164 -0.83 10.46 20.96
C VAL A 164 -1.56 9.45 21.84
N GLU A 165 -2.82 9.74 22.19
CA GLU A 165 -3.68 8.89 23.01
C GLU A 165 -4.98 8.52 22.29
N PRO A 166 -5.61 7.38 22.61
CA PRO A 166 -6.95 7.05 22.12
C PRO A 166 -7.97 8.14 22.49
N GLY A 167 -8.80 8.53 21.53
CA GLY A 167 -9.78 9.63 21.62
C GLY A 167 -9.28 10.97 21.08
N ASP A 168 -7.97 11.12 20.82
CA ASP A 168 -7.44 12.31 20.15
C ASP A 168 -7.93 12.40 18.70
N HIS A 169 -8.00 13.60 18.15
CA HIS A 169 -8.13 13.81 16.71
C HIS A 169 -6.73 14.04 16.14
N TYR A 170 -6.35 13.23 15.16
CA TYR A 170 -5.00 13.24 14.62
C TYR A 170 -5.02 13.34 13.10
N ALA A 171 -4.25 14.31 12.58
CA ALA A 171 -4.13 14.56 11.16
C ALA A 171 -2.84 13.93 10.60
N ILE A 172 -2.97 13.23 9.47
CA ILE A 172 -1.87 12.62 8.73
C ILE A 172 -1.87 13.10 7.28
N GLY A 173 -0.70 13.09 6.66
CA GLY A 173 -0.47 13.48 5.28
C GLY A 173 -0.45 12.27 4.33
N ILE A 174 -0.91 12.49 3.11
CA ILE A 174 -0.84 11.55 1.99
C ILE A 174 0.24 12.04 1.02
N ASP A 175 1.20 11.17 0.67
CA ASP A 175 2.08 11.38 -0.48
C ASP A 175 1.42 10.83 -1.76
N PRO A 176 0.98 11.69 -2.70
CA PRO A 176 0.32 11.22 -3.92
C PRO A 176 1.18 10.29 -4.76
N LYS A 177 2.51 10.41 -4.70
CA LYS A 177 3.42 9.55 -5.46
C LYS A 177 3.42 8.11 -4.96
N ARG A 178 3.05 7.91 -3.68
CA ARG A 178 3.01 6.61 -3.01
C ARG A 178 1.63 5.96 -3.00
N CYS A 179 0.62 6.63 -3.57
CA CYS A 179 -0.72 6.09 -3.69
C CYS A 179 -0.84 5.05 -4.81
N HIS A 180 -1.77 4.14 -4.60
CA HIS A 180 -2.31 3.18 -5.55
C HIS A 180 -3.78 3.53 -5.80
N LEU A 181 -4.31 3.15 -6.97
CA LEU A 181 -5.71 3.35 -7.29
C LEU A 181 -6.28 2.05 -7.85
N PHE A 182 -7.46 1.64 -7.38
CA PHE A 182 -8.10 0.39 -7.77
C PHE A 182 -9.53 0.64 -8.25
N HIS A 183 -9.88 -0.02 -9.35
CA HIS A 183 -11.25 -0.11 -9.86
C HIS A 183 -12.13 -0.93 -8.89
N ASP A 184 -13.45 -0.81 -9.06
CA ASP A 184 -14.45 -1.55 -8.27
C ASP A 184 -14.30 -3.08 -8.39
N ASP A 185 -13.84 -3.55 -9.55
CA ASP A 185 -13.52 -4.97 -9.78
C ASP A 185 -12.17 -5.40 -9.18
N GLY A 186 -11.49 -4.48 -8.47
CA GLY A 186 -10.24 -4.70 -7.78
C GLY A 186 -8.99 -4.58 -8.64
N ARG A 187 -9.08 -4.33 -9.96
CA ARG A 187 -7.90 -4.13 -10.82
C ARG A 187 -7.19 -2.82 -10.46
N ALA A 188 -5.86 -2.86 -10.41
CA ALA A 188 -5.05 -1.67 -10.13
C ALA A 188 -4.85 -0.82 -11.39
N CYS A 189 -4.94 0.49 -11.26
CA CYS A 189 -4.36 1.43 -12.22
C CYS A 189 -2.83 1.35 -12.11
N ARG A 190 -2.14 1.26 -13.25
CA ARG A 190 -0.68 1.15 -13.27
C ARG A 190 -0.05 2.44 -12.72
N ARG A 191 0.77 2.33 -11.67
CA ARG A 191 1.56 3.46 -11.17
C ARG A 191 2.65 3.84 -12.17
N LEU A 192 2.82 5.15 -12.36
CA LEU A 192 3.83 5.73 -13.25
C LEU A 192 5.04 6.28 -12.47
N HIS A 193 4.93 6.35 -11.14
CA HIS A 193 6.06 6.72 -10.29
C HIS A 193 7.07 5.58 -10.22
N GLN A 194 8.32 5.88 -10.60
CA GLN A 194 9.44 4.94 -10.56
C GLN A 194 9.97 4.78 -9.13
N GLU A 195 9.78 3.59 -8.57
CA GLU A 195 10.30 3.20 -7.26
C GLU A 195 11.75 2.73 -7.32
N ILE A 196 12.50 2.99 -6.24
CA ILE A 196 13.87 2.52 -6.13
C ILE A 196 13.86 0.99 -5.93
N GLY A 197 14.61 0.27 -6.77
CA GLY A 197 14.75 -1.18 -6.65
C GLY A 197 13.64 -2.02 -7.29
N ALA A 198 12.68 -1.39 -7.98
CA ALA A 198 11.65 -2.10 -8.76
C ALA A 198 11.38 -1.39 -10.08
N GLU A 199 11.50 -2.09 -11.20
CA GLU A 199 11.15 -1.57 -12.53
C GLU A 199 9.63 -1.47 -12.67
N ILE A 200 9.13 -0.42 -13.32
CA ILE A 200 7.72 -0.33 -13.67
C ILE A 200 7.42 -1.46 -14.66
N PRO A 201 6.45 -2.34 -14.37
CA PRO A 201 6.10 -3.42 -15.29
C PRO A 201 5.68 -2.88 -16.66
N GLU A 202 6.11 -3.56 -17.73
CA GLU A 202 5.61 -3.31 -19.08
C GLU A 202 4.09 -3.50 -19.14
N ALA A 203 3.43 -2.71 -20.00
CA ALA A 203 1.97 -2.66 -20.15
C ALA A 203 1.40 -3.96 -20.75
#